data_AF-A0A1H1LYP4-F1
#
_entry.id   AF-A0A1H1LYP4-F1
#
_cell.length_a   1.000
_cell.length_b   1.000
_cell.length_c   1.000
_cell.angle_alpha   90.00
_cell.angle_beta   90.00
_cell.angle_gamma   90.00
#
_symmetry.space_group_name_H-M   'P 1'
#
loop_
_entity.id
_entity.type
_entity.pdbx_description
1 polymer ?
#
loop_
_entity_poly.entity_id
_entity_poly.type
_entity_poly.pdbx_seq_one_letter_code
_entity_poly.pdbx_strand_id
1 'polypeptide(L)'
;MTKPFPALLGLCLLCTANAALADHDRRWWRDWGDERKEEFWDGPCRVKLESEDDEFKREIKCKGGRGAWWHGEWKDEFRDGRCRIKQDVKYDEFKEEVKCD
;
A
#
# COMPACT_ATOMS: atom_id res chain seq x y z
N MET A 1 -19.13 -30.32 56.48
CA MET A 1 -19.37 -29.14 55.61
C MET A 1 -18.03 -28.66 55.10
N THR A 2 -17.66 -29.00 53.87
CA THR A 2 -16.42 -28.53 53.23
C THR A 2 -16.71 -28.34 51.73
N LYS A 3 -16.57 -27.10 51.24
CA LYS A 3 -16.69 -26.72 49.83
C LYS A 3 -15.29 -26.69 49.20
N PRO A 4 -15.16 -27.09 47.93
CA PRO A 4 -14.24 -26.38 47.05
C PRO A 4 -14.93 -25.98 45.73
N PHE A 5 -14.84 -24.70 45.39
CA PHE A 5 -15.09 -24.20 44.02
C PHE A 5 -13.75 -23.79 43.38
N PRO A 6 -13.67 -23.83 42.04
CA PRO A 6 -12.49 -24.17 41.27
C PRO A 6 -11.75 -22.92 40.76
N ALA A 7 -10.49 -23.09 40.34
CA ALA A 7 -9.78 -22.08 39.55
C ALA A 7 -8.79 -22.75 38.57
N LEU A 8 -9.32 -23.19 37.43
CA LEU A 8 -8.56 -23.46 36.21
C LEU A 8 -8.83 -22.29 35.24
N LEU A 9 -7.94 -21.31 35.22
CA LEU A 9 -7.83 -20.19 34.27
C LEU A 9 -6.33 -19.82 34.34
N GLY A 10 -5.50 -19.99 33.32
CA GLY A 10 -5.68 -19.61 31.93
C GLY A 10 -4.47 -18.77 31.58
N LEU A 11 -3.36 -19.42 31.19
CA LEU A 11 -2.13 -18.73 30.78
C LEU A 11 -1.84 -19.05 29.31
N CYS A 12 -2.65 -18.48 28.43
CA CYS A 12 -2.39 -18.41 26.99
C CYS A 12 -2.06 -16.95 26.66
N LEU A 13 -0.88 -16.52 27.09
CA LEU A 13 -0.30 -15.22 26.75
C LEU A 13 0.97 -15.52 25.99
N LEU A 14 0.97 -15.27 24.68
CA LEU A 14 2.09 -14.90 23.80
C LEU A 14 1.79 -15.29 22.34
N CYS A 15 0.82 -14.62 21.70
CA CYS A 15 0.64 -14.68 20.23
C CYS A 15 -0.01 -13.39 19.68
N THR A 16 0.29 -12.22 20.27
CA THR A 16 -0.25 -10.95 19.77
C THR A 16 0.87 -9.98 19.44
N ALA A 17 0.71 -9.38 18.25
CA ALA A 17 1.48 -8.30 17.65
C ALA A 17 2.71 -8.74 16.83
N ASN A 18 2.51 -8.87 15.51
CA ASN A 18 3.31 -8.18 14.49
C ASN A 18 2.60 -8.22 13.12
N ALA A 19 1.32 -7.83 13.08
CA ALA A 19 0.57 -7.62 11.84
C ALA A 19 0.61 -6.15 11.38
N ALA A 20 1.57 -5.34 11.85
CA ALA A 20 1.52 -3.88 11.76
C ALA A 20 2.62 -3.24 10.89
N LEU A 21 3.15 -3.94 9.88
CA LEU A 21 4.17 -3.38 8.95
C LEU A 21 3.68 -3.24 7.50
N ALA A 22 2.37 -3.31 7.24
CA ALA A 22 1.81 -3.14 5.90
C ALA A 22 1.06 -1.80 5.70
N ASP A 23 1.26 -0.82 6.59
CA ASP A 23 0.59 0.49 6.54
C ASP A 23 1.57 1.66 6.29
N HIS A 24 2.76 1.35 5.78
CA HIS A 24 3.72 2.33 5.28
C HIS A 24 3.53 2.43 3.76
N ASP A 25 2.59 3.25 3.24
CA ASP A 25 2.73 3.89 1.91
C ASP A 25 1.47 4.55 1.33
N ARG A 26 0.36 4.73 2.04
CA ARG A 26 -0.82 5.34 1.39
C ARG A 26 -0.74 6.85 1.10
N ARG A 27 0.39 7.53 1.34
CA ARG A 27 0.53 8.99 1.19
C ARG A 27 1.91 9.45 0.70
N TRP A 28 2.71 8.54 0.17
CA TRP A 28 4.07 8.80 -0.30
C TRP A 28 4.18 9.94 -1.34
N TRP A 29 3.15 10.17 -2.17
CA TRP A 29 3.09 11.29 -3.13
C TRP A 29 3.01 12.69 -2.49
N ARG A 30 2.72 12.82 -1.19
CA ARG A 30 2.60 14.14 -0.54
C ARG A 30 3.91 14.91 -0.46
N ASP A 31 5.05 14.22 -0.57
CA ASP A 31 6.40 14.80 -0.56
C ASP A 31 6.90 15.14 -1.98
N TRP A 32 6.12 14.82 -3.02
CA TRP A 32 6.53 14.91 -4.42
C TRP A 32 6.16 16.24 -5.12
N GLY A 33 5.93 17.32 -4.37
CA GLY A 33 5.36 18.59 -4.87
C GLY A 33 6.19 19.45 -5.86
N ASP A 34 7.28 18.92 -6.42
CA ASP A 34 8.07 19.58 -7.47
C ASP A 34 8.01 18.76 -8.76
N GLU A 35 8.12 19.41 -9.92
CA GLU A 35 8.19 18.72 -11.22
C GLU A 35 9.39 17.75 -11.23
N ARG A 36 9.12 16.45 -11.17
CA ARG A 36 10.14 15.40 -11.06
C ARG A 36 9.74 14.19 -11.86
N LYS A 37 10.71 13.62 -12.55
CA LYS A 37 10.55 12.38 -13.31
C LYS A 37 11.68 11.43 -12.94
N GLU A 38 11.32 10.31 -12.35
CA GLU A 38 12.28 9.30 -11.93
C GLU A 38 11.88 7.93 -12.47
N GLU A 39 12.88 7.17 -12.89
CA GLU A 39 12.71 5.79 -13.30
C GLU A 39 13.80 4.95 -12.66
N PHE A 40 13.40 3.90 -11.97
CA PHE A 40 14.32 2.99 -11.32
C PHE A 40 13.77 1.56 -11.32
N TRP A 41 14.63 0.62 -10.93
CA TRP A 41 14.26 -0.78 -10.75
C TRP A 41 14.21 -1.09 -9.26
N ASP A 42 13.04 -1.55 -8.80
CA ASP A 42 12.84 -2.12 -7.48
C ASP A 42 12.77 -3.65 -7.63
N GLY A 43 13.92 -4.28 -7.44
CA GLY A 43 14.10 -5.71 -7.71
C GLY A 43 13.68 -6.08 -9.15
N PRO A 44 12.70 -6.99 -9.34
CA PRO A 44 12.22 -7.41 -10.66
C PRO A 44 11.24 -6.42 -11.32
N CYS A 45 10.89 -5.33 -10.63
CA CYS A 45 9.89 -4.36 -11.05
C CYS A 45 10.52 -3.06 -11.51
N ARG A 46 10.05 -2.51 -12.64
CA ARG A 46 10.41 -1.18 -13.11
C ARG A 46 9.40 -0.18 -12.55
N VAL A 47 9.87 0.84 -11.85
CA VAL A 47 9.04 1.89 -11.27
C VAL A 47 9.31 3.18 -12.03
N LYS A 48 8.24 3.87 -12.41
CA LYS A 48 8.24 5.20 -13.01
C LYS A 48 7.41 6.12 -12.15
N LEU A 49 8.00 7.23 -11.76
CA LEU A 49 7.40 8.29 -10.96
C LEU A 49 7.44 9.56 -11.78
N GLU A 50 6.29 10.18 -12.00
CA GLU A 50 6.18 11.50 -12.59
C GLU A 50 5.35 12.37 -11.67
N SER A 51 5.87 13.52 -11.29
CA SER A 51 5.15 14.55 -10.57
C SER A 51 5.18 15.83 -11.40
N GLU A 52 4.04 16.49 -11.56
CA GLU A 52 3.85 17.71 -12.32
C GLU A 52 2.82 18.57 -11.58
N ASP A 53 3.29 19.66 -10.95
CA ASP A 53 2.49 20.57 -10.11
C ASP A 53 1.66 19.80 -9.04
N ASP A 54 0.33 19.75 -9.23
CA ASP A 54 -0.64 19.08 -8.36
C ASP A 54 -1.05 17.68 -8.86
N GLU A 55 -0.41 17.19 -9.93
CA GLU A 55 -0.61 15.86 -10.49
C GLU A 55 0.58 14.95 -10.22
N PHE A 56 0.30 13.74 -9.74
CA PHE A 56 1.30 12.72 -9.47
C PHE A 56 0.92 11.42 -10.17
N LYS A 57 1.86 10.77 -10.82
CA LYS A 57 1.67 9.52 -11.57
C LYS A 57 2.74 8.50 -11.19
N ARG A 58 2.30 7.29 -10.87
CA ARG A 58 3.14 6.12 -10.64
C ARG A 58 2.78 5.05 -11.65
N GLU A 59 3.77 4.49 -12.31
CA GLU A 59 3.63 3.26 -13.08
C GLU A 59 4.68 2.24 -12.60
N ILE A 60 4.23 1.10 -12.09
CA ILE A 60 5.09 -0.03 -11.71
C ILE A 60 4.81 -1.19 -12.66
N LYS A 61 5.87 -1.78 -13.22
CA LYS A 61 5.81 -2.94 -14.12
C LYS A 61 6.68 -4.06 -13.59
N CYS A 62 6.08 -5.12 -13.09
CA CYS A 62 6.73 -6.30 -12.53
C CYS A 62 6.64 -7.46 -13.52
N LYS A 63 7.77 -7.89 -14.10
CA LYS A 63 7.75 -8.92 -15.16
C LYS A 63 7.13 -10.25 -14.67
N GLY A 64 5.93 -10.56 -15.17
CA GLY A 64 5.18 -11.76 -14.81
C GLY A 64 4.62 -11.74 -13.38
N GLY A 65 4.35 -10.55 -12.83
CA GLY A 65 3.80 -10.36 -11.48
C GLY A 65 4.78 -10.67 -10.35
N ARG A 66 6.02 -11.08 -10.66
CA ARG A 66 7.04 -11.34 -9.64
C ARG A 66 7.49 -10.02 -9.02
N GLY A 67 7.33 -9.90 -7.70
CA GLY A 67 7.61 -8.68 -6.94
C GLY A 67 6.43 -7.73 -6.82
N ALA A 68 5.29 -8.02 -7.46
CA ALA A 68 4.07 -7.25 -7.25
C ALA A 68 3.52 -7.50 -5.84
N TRP A 69 3.29 -6.43 -5.08
CA TRP A 69 2.67 -6.50 -3.75
C TRP A 69 1.13 -6.57 -3.84
N TRP A 70 0.56 -6.28 -5.00
CA TRP A 70 -0.87 -6.35 -5.30
C TRP A 70 -1.24 -7.68 -5.96
N HIS A 71 -2.51 -8.07 -5.89
CA HIS A 71 -3.03 -9.29 -6.51
C HIS A 71 -4.32 -9.02 -7.30
N GLY A 72 -4.50 -9.76 -8.39
CA GLY A 72 -5.66 -9.65 -9.27
C GLY A 72 -5.62 -8.44 -10.20
N GLU A 73 -6.76 -8.16 -10.84
CA GLU A 73 -6.96 -6.99 -11.68
C GLU A 73 -8.14 -6.20 -11.13
N TRP A 74 -7.91 -4.95 -10.77
CA TRP A 74 -8.94 -4.09 -10.22
C TRP A 74 -8.64 -2.63 -10.54
N LYS A 75 -9.70 -1.82 -10.51
CA LYS A 75 -9.60 -0.38 -10.65
C LYS A 75 -10.36 0.25 -9.51
N ASP A 76 -9.78 1.28 -8.92
CA ASP A 76 -10.43 2.04 -7.88
C ASP A 76 -10.23 3.53 -8.10
N GLU A 77 -11.23 4.31 -7.73
CA GLU A 77 -11.18 5.77 -7.77
C GLU A 77 -11.80 6.31 -6.49
N PHE A 78 -10.97 6.98 -5.68
CA PHE A 78 -11.38 7.53 -4.41
C PHE A 78 -10.77 8.91 -4.17
N ARG A 79 -11.31 9.62 -3.19
CA ARG A 79 -10.86 10.97 -2.84
C ARG A 79 -10.25 10.94 -1.44
N ASP A 80 -9.00 11.38 -1.31
CA ASP A 80 -8.33 11.62 -0.02
C ASP A 80 -8.18 13.13 0.18
N GLY A 81 -9.13 13.73 0.92
CA GLY A 81 -9.17 15.17 1.14
C GLY A 81 -9.42 15.94 -0.16
N ARG A 82 -8.48 16.82 -0.53
CA ARG A 82 -8.56 17.59 -1.79
C ARG A 82 -8.06 16.80 -3.01
N CYS A 83 -7.48 15.62 -2.81
CA CYS A 83 -6.86 14.86 -3.88
C CYS A 83 -7.77 13.72 -4.35
N ARG A 84 -7.88 13.53 -5.66
CA ARG A 84 -8.50 12.37 -6.32
C ARG A 84 -7.42 11.40 -6.70
N ILE A 85 -7.61 10.14 -6.35
CA ILE A 85 -6.65 9.05 -6.58
C ILE A 85 -7.34 8.02 -7.45
N LYS A 86 -6.70 7.66 -8.56
CA LYS A 86 -7.14 6.62 -9.49
C LYS A 86 -6.08 5.53 -9.51
N GLN A 87 -6.46 4.31 -9.19
CA GLN A 87 -5.60 3.15 -9.24
C GLN A 87 -6.10 2.19 -10.32
N ASP A 88 -5.23 1.80 -11.24
CA ASP A 88 -5.45 0.77 -12.24
C ASP A 88 -4.41 -0.33 -12.02
N VAL A 89 -4.88 -1.45 -11.50
CA VAL A 89 -4.05 -2.55 -11.04
C VAL A 89 -4.32 -3.76 -11.92
N LYS A 90 -3.25 -4.32 -12.47
CA LYS A 90 -3.23 -5.55 -13.25
C LYS A 90 -2.27 -6.54 -12.61
N TYR A 91 -2.26 -7.78 -13.09
CA TYR A 91 -1.37 -8.81 -12.56
C TYR A 91 0.12 -8.41 -12.54
N ASP A 92 0.60 -7.69 -13.55
CA ASP A 92 2.01 -7.32 -13.73
C ASP A 92 2.25 -5.80 -13.79
N GLU A 93 1.20 -4.98 -13.76
CA GLU A 93 1.27 -3.53 -13.91
C GLU A 93 0.42 -2.85 -12.82
N PHE A 94 0.94 -1.81 -12.19
CA PHE A 94 0.23 -0.95 -11.26
C PHE A 94 0.37 0.49 -11.71
N LYS A 95 -0.76 1.17 -11.91
CA LYS A 95 -0.81 2.58 -12.25
C LYS A 95 -1.59 3.33 -11.20
N GLU A 96 -1.04 4.42 -10.70
CA GLU A 96 -1.69 5.32 -9.77
C GLU A 96 -1.57 6.74 -10.29
N GLU A 97 -2.70 7.44 -10.43
CA GLU A 97 -2.74 8.86 -10.74
C GLU A 97 -3.41 9.59 -9.58
N VAL A 98 -2.74 10.61 -9.05
CA VAL A 98 -3.24 11.48 -8.01
C VAL A 98 -3.34 12.88 -8.56
N LYS A 99 -4.48 13.55 -8.35
CA LYS A 99 -4.68 14.95 -8.73
C LYS A 99 -5.23 15.71 -7.54
N CYS A 100 -4.55 16.74 -7.08
CA CYS A 100 -4.98 17.58 -5.98
C CYS A 100 -5.57 18.91 -6.46
N ASP A 101 -6.64 19.36 -5.80
CA ASP A 101 -7.27 20.68 -6.01
C ASP A 101 -6.83 21.69 -4.92
#